data_AF-A0A7Y4Z3Y0-F1
#
_entry.id   AF-A0A7Y4Z3Y0-F1
#
_cell.length_a   1.000
_cell.length_b   1.000
_cell.length_c   1.000
_cell.angle_alpha   90.00
_cell.angle_beta   90.00
_cell.angle_gamma   90.00
#
_symmetry.space_group_name_H-M   'P 1'
#
loop_
_entity.id
_entity.type
_entity.pdbx_description
1 polymer ?
#
loop_
_entity_poly.entity_id
_entity_poly.type
_entity_poly.pdbx_seq_one_letter_code
_entity_poly.pdbx_strand_id
1 'polypeptide(L)'
;MKIGAFLLLIILSNYSIAQNVNYLGYYSKINQAELLINKYDNDSALVVYETAFNSYPNHFYKDLHNACLCYIKTNKLDKAEILAEELVLHGYELNDFEKDSVFTPLIRSQHWKAFINSYTRLRNKYTETLNPHFRNKIYEMFLKDQGVALSKKICFQDSIFYYQAVELEKVFSQYGFPGCMINKDTLNTKMHILIRHYFGLVNRAKSNSEMLKESCYRSMDFNKINLKQIIDNGLYKGLILPQTYVGMISHWDNSNPYGDLCVKVDFDQEKTTLFLNLSPEKINAVNKNRVAIGLPKITFTNPDVLNTTWYSEYPFAEIKKMLLACEACITETKYINLIVNEEIKASDHFKANPKLKGFILPDLSGINCKFLNGIKNYFKNAKSVE
;
A
#
# COMPACT_ATOMS: atom_id res chain seq x y z
N MET A 1 4.99 -47.15 -34.66
CA MET A 1 4.68 -45.72 -34.93
C MET A 1 3.47 -45.15 -34.16
N LYS A 2 2.94 -45.81 -33.11
CA LYS A 2 1.76 -45.32 -32.34
C LYS A 2 2.08 -44.80 -30.93
N ILE A 3 3.26 -45.11 -30.39
CA ILE A 3 3.68 -44.69 -29.02
C ILE A 3 4.17 -43.23 -28.99
N GLY A 4 4.82 -42.76 -30.06
CA GLY A 4 5.32 -41.38 -30.14
C GLY A 4 4.22 -40.30 -30.16
N ALA A 5 3.04 -40.61 -30.69
CA ALA A 5 1.92 -39.67 -30.74
C ALA A 5 1.28 -39.43 -29.36
N PHE A 6 1.32 -40.42 -28.46
CA PHE A 6 0.74 -40.31 -27.12
C PHE A 6 1.62 -39.48 -26.17
N LEU A 7 2.95 -39.59 -26.29
CA LEU A 7 3.91 -38.78 -25.54
C LEU A 7 3.87 -37.30 -25.98
N LEU A 8 3.61 -37.02 -27.26
CA LEU A 8 3.47 -35.65 -27.76
C LEU A 8 2.21 -34.95 -27.22
N LEU A 9 1.11 -35.69 -27.02
CA LEU A 9 -0.15 -35.15 -26.49
C LEU A 9 -0.06 -34.79 -24.99
N ILE A 10 0.71 -35.53 -24.19
CA ILE A 10 0.94 -35.23 -22.76
C ILE A 10 1.84 -33.99 -22.59
N ILE A 11 2.78 -33.75 -23.52
CA ILE A 11 3.64 -32.57 -23.50
C ILE A 11 2.86 -31.32 -23.93
N LEU A 12 1.87 -31.46 -24.83
CA LEU A 12 1.03 -30.34 -25.28
C LEU A 12 -0.09 -29.97 -24.29
N SER A 13 -0.55 -30.88 -23.44
CA SER A 13 -1.57 -30.59 -22.41
C SER A 13 -1.05 -29.81 -21.19
N ASN A 14 0.27 -29.66 -21.04
CA ASN A 14 0.89 -28.88 -19.95
C ASN A 14 1.24 -27.44 -20.33
N TYR A 15 0.98 -27.03 -21.58
CA TYR A 15 0.86 -25.60 -21.87
C TYR A 15 -0.51 -25.12 -21.37
N SER A 16 -0.67 -25.08 -20.04
CA SER A 16 -1.57 -24.11 -19.44
C SER A 16 -1.11 -22.78 -19.98
N ILE A 17 -1.84 -22.27 -20.97
CA ILE A 17 -1.74 -20.89 -21.41
C ILE A 17 -1.89 -20.11 -20.11
N ALA A 18 -0.78 -19.60 -19.60
CA ALA A 18 -0.79 -18.67 -18.48
C ALA A 18 -1.61 -17.50 -18.99
N GLN A 19 -2.92 -17.55 -18.73
CA GLN A 19 -3.81 -16.47 -19.06
C GLN A 19 -3.18 -15.25 -18.41
N ASN A 20 -3.01 -14.17 -19.16
CA ASN A 20 -2.64 -12.88 -18.57
C ASN A 20 -3.83 -12.46 -17.69
N VAL A 21 -3.90 -13.01 -16.48
CA VAL A 21 -4.95 -12.72 -15.51
C VAL A 21 -4.73 -11.27 -15.11
N ASN A 22 -5.73 -10.44 -15.39
CA ASN A 22 -5.72 -9.04 -15.01
C ASN A 22 -6.10 -8.90 -13.52
N TYR A 23 -5.18 -8.37 -12.70
CA TYR A 23 -5.34 -8.26 -11.24
C TYR A 23 -6.27 -7.14 -10.76
N LEU A 24 -6.90 -6.36 -11.66
CA LEU A 24 -7.89 -5.36 -11.24
C LEU A 24 -9.04 -5.99 -10.42
N GLY A 25 -9.48 -7.19 -10.79
CA GLY A 25 -10.50 -7.92 -10.03
C GLY A 25 -9.99 -8.42 -8.68
N TYR A 26 -8.70 -8.77 -8.57
CA TYR A 26 -8.06 -9.13 -7.30
C TYR A 26 -8.11 -7.94 -6.34
N TYR A 27 -7.62 -6.77 -6.75
CA TYR A 27 -7.59 -5.58 -5.90
C TYR A 27 -8.98 -5.16 -5.41
N SER A 28 -9.99 -5.27 -6.27
CA SER A 28 -11.38 -5.00 -5.88
C SER A 28 -11.88 -5.95 -4.79
N LYS A 29 -11.55 -7.24 -4.87
CA LYS A 29 -11.93 -8.24 -3.86
C LYS A 29 -11.19 -8.01 -2.55
N ILE A 30 -9.89 -7.72 -2.58
CA ILE A 30 -9.12 -7.42 -1.38
C ILE A 30 -9.70 -6.20 -0.65
N ASN A 31 -10.02 -5.12 -1.37
CA ASN A 31 -10.66 -3.95 -0.77
C ASN A 31 -12.01 -4.33 -0.10
N GLN A 32 -12.81 -5.20 -0.72
CA GLN A 32 -14.07 -5.67 -0.15
C GLN A 32 -13.85 -6.49 1.14
N ALA A 33 -12.86 -7.39 1.16
CA ALA A 33 -12.52 -8.18 2.34
C ALA A 33 -12.03 -7.30 3.50
N GLU A 34 -11.18 -6.31 3.21
CA GLU A 34 -10.71 -5.33 4.19
C GLU A 34 -11.88 -4.52 4.78
N LEU A 35 -12.88 -4.13 3.97
CA LEU A 35 -14.09 -3.47 4.48
C LEU A 35 -14.92 -4.36 5.42
N LEU A 36 -15.00 -5.68 5.13
CA LEU A 36 -15.70 -6.64 5.98
C LEU A 36 -14.98 -6.87 7.31
N ILE A 37 -13.63 -6.94 7.31
CA ILE A 37 -12.81 -6.97 8.53
C ILE A 37 -13.13 -5.78 9.44
N ASN A 38 -13.25 -4.57 8.86
CA ASN A 38 -13.57 -3.37 9.64
C ASN A 38 -14.98 -3.38 10.23
N LYS A 39 -15.90 -4.12 9.63
CA LYS A 39 -17.24 -4.40 10.18
C LYS A 39 -17.25 -5.59 11.15
N TYR A 40 -16.07 -6.12 11.48
CA TYR A 40 -15.85 -7.31 12.31
C TYR A 40 -16.46 -8.60 11.72
N ASP A 41 -16.76 -8.61 10.43
CA ASP A 41 -17.33 -9.74 9.72
C ASP A 41 -16.23 -10.59 9.06
N ASN A 42 -15.49 -11.31 9.91
CA ASN A 42 -14.36 -12.13 9.49
C ASN A 42 -14.80 -13.31 8.61
N ASP A 43 -16.01 -13.86 8.81
CA ASP A 43 -16.50 -14.99 8.01
C ASP A 43 -16.82 -14.56 6.58
N SER A 44 -17.51 -13.43 6.38
CA SER A 44 -17.73 -12.90 5.04
C SER A 44 -16.43 -12.46 4.38
N ALA A 45 -15.49 -11.88 5.14
CA ALA A 45 -14.18 -11.52 4.61
C ALA A 45 -13.42 -12.74 4.07
N LEU A 46 -13.48 -13.88 4.77
CA LEU A 46 -12.87 -15.14 4.32
C LEU A 46 -13.44 -15.62 2.99
N VAL A 47 -14.76 -15.57 2.79
CA VAL A 47 -15.37 -15.97 1.51
C VAL A 47 -14.81 -15.12 0.36
N VAL A 48 -14.61 -13.82 0.59
CA VAL A 48 -14.02 -12.91 -0.41
C VAL A 48 -12.55 -13.23 -0.65
N TYR A 49 -11.75 -13.47 0.39
CA TYR A 49 -10.34 -13.89 0.27
C TYR A 49 -10.20 -15.23 -0.47
N GLU A 50 -10.93 -16.26 -0.07
CA GLU A 50 -10.92 -17.57 -0.73
C GLU A 50 -11.27 -17.45 -2.22
N THR A 51 -12.27 -16.62 -2.55
CA THR A 51 -12.62 -16.35 -3.95
C THR A 51 -11.47 -15.67 -4.71
N ALA A 52 -10.79 -14.71 -4.08
CA ALA A 52 -9.64 -14.05 -4.69
C ALA A 52 -8.48 -15.03 -4.88
N PHE A 53 -8.09 -15.77 -3.85
CA PHE A 53 -6.93 -16.66 -3.91
C PHE A 53 -7.11 -17.83 -4.87
N ASN A 54 -8.34 -18.31 -5.05
CA ASN A 54 -8.64 -19.34 -6.04
C ASN A 54 -8.62 -18.81 -7.49
N SER A 55 -8.74 -17.49 -7.69
CA SER A 55 -8.85 -16.87 -9.01
C SER A 55 -7.53 -16.27 -9.51
N TYR A 56 -6.57 -16.02 -8.62
CA TYR A 56 -5.36 -15.26 -8.90
C TYR A 56 -4.14 -15.98 -8.32
N PRO A 57 -3.10 -16.30 -9.11
CA PRO A 57 -1.97 -17.11 -8.62
C PRO A 57 -0.98 -16.39 -7.70
N ASN A 58 -0.93 -15.06 -7.71
CA ASN A 58 -0.03 -14.25 -6.88
C ASN A 58 -0.84 -13.63 -5.75
N HIS A 59 -0.35 -13.79 -4.52
CA HIS A 59 -0.94 -13.18 -3.34
C HIS A 59 0.07 -12.23 -2.70
N PHE A 60 -0.41 -11.11 -2.17
CA PHE A 60 0.44 -10.25 -1.36
C PHE A 60 0.48 -10.79 0.06
N TYR A 61 1.65 -10.79 0.69
CA TYR A 61 1.82 -11.30 2.05
C TYR A 61 0.83 -10.67 3.05
N LYS A 62 0.51 -9.38 2.88
CA LYS A 62 -0.44 -8.68 3.76
C LYS A 62 -1.86 -9.24 3.65
N ASP A 63 -2.24 -9.70 2.46
CA ASP A 63 -3.58 -10.24 2.19
C ASP A 63 -3.68 -11.65 2.76
N LEU A 64 -2.62 -12.46 2.60
CA LEU A 64 -2.49 -13.77 3.25
C LEU A 64 -2.51 -13.65 4.78
N HIS A 65 -1.82 -12.63 5.32
CA HIS A 65 -1.79 -12.36 6.76
C HIS A 65 -3.19 -12.04 7.27
N ASN A 66 -3.89 -11.11 6.62
CA ASN A 66 -5.25 -10.74 7.00
C ASN A 66 -6.22 -11.93 6.91
N ALA A 67 -6.15 -12.73 5.84
CA ALA A 67 -6.95 -13.94 5.71
C ALA A 67 -6.63 -14.98 6.80
N CYS A 68 -5.35 -15.17 7.14
CA CYS A 68 -4.92 -16.05 8.22
C CYS A 68 -5.49 -15.61 9.57
N LEU A 69 -5.45 -14.31 9.87
CA LEU A 69 -6.08 -13.76 11.07
C LEU A 69 -7.60 -13.95 11.09
N CYS A 70 -8.27 -13.86 9.94
CA CYS A 70 -9.71 -14.15 9.87
C CYS A 70 -9.99 -15.62 10.23
N TYR A 71 -9.19 -16.58 9.75
CA TYR A 71 -9.33 -17.99 10.15
C TYR A 71 -9.07 -18.21 11.63
N ILE A 72 -8.04 -17.57 12.19
CA ILE A 72 -7.74 -17.66 13.62
C ILE A 72 -8.90 -17.10 14.45
N LYS A 73 -9.41 -15.93 14.09
CA LYS A 73 -10.54 -15.27 14.79
C LYS A 73 -11.86 -16.02 14.65
N THR A 74 -12.01 -16.87 13.62
CA THR A 74 -13.18 -17.75 13.41
C THR A 74 -12.91 -19.20 13.83
N ASN A 75 -11.81 -19.45 14.54
CA ASN A 75 -11.41 -20.76 15.07
C ASN A 75 -11.27 -21.89 14.02
N LYS A 76 -10.90 -21.55 12.78
CA LYS A 76 -10.63 -22.47 11.66
C LYS A 76 -9.12 -22.69 11.54
N LEU A 77 -8.52 -23.27 12.59
CA LEU A 77 -7.05 -23.30 12.76
C LEU A 77 -6.32 -24.20 11.76
N ASP A 78 -7.00 -25.20 11.20
CA ASP A 78 -6.51 -26.04 10.09
C ASP A 78 -6.25 -25.22 8.82
N LYS A 79 -7.18 -24.32 8.47
CA LYS A 79 -7.01 -23.40 7.33
C LYS A 79 -6.00 -22.29 7.63
N ALA A 80 -5.94 -21.83 8.88
CA ALA A 80 -4.91 -20.88 9.32
C ALA A 80 -3.49 -21.46 9.19
N GLU A 81 -3.31 -22.75 9.47
CA GLU A 81 -2.04 -23.47 9.27
C GLU A 81 -1.58 -23.38 7.81
N ILE A 82 -2.47 -23.67 6.85
CA ILE A 82 -2.16 -23.61 5.42
C ILE A 82 -1.70 -22.20 5.00
N LEU A 83 -2.41 -21.16 5.44
CA LEU A 83 -1.99 -19.79 5.15
C LEU A 83 -0.72 -19.38 5.89
N ALA A 84 -0.45 -19.91 7.09
CA ALA A 84 0.82 -19.70 7.79
C ALA A 84 1.99 -20.32 7.01
N GLU A 85 1.82 -21.52 6.44
CA GLU A 85 2.82 -22.13 5.56
C GLU A 85 3.08 -21.25 4.32
N GLU A 86 2.02 -20.73 3.69
CA GLU A 86 2.13 -19.83 2.55
C GLU A 86 2.80 -18.50 2.93
N LEU A 87 2.51 -17.93 4.09
CA LEU A 87 3.17 -16.73 4.60
C LEU A 87 4.69 -16.91 4.70
N VAL A 88 5.17 -18.10 5.10
CA VAL A 88 6.62 -18.40 5.12
C VAL A 88 7.20 -18.37 3.70
N LEU A 89 6.45 -18.86 2.70
CA LEU A 89 6.82 -18.74 1.28
C LEU A 89 6.79 -17.29 0.76
N HIS A 90 6.13 -16.39 1.49
CA HIS A 90 6.14 -14.94 1.26
C HIS A 90 7.09 -14.18 2.19
N GLY A 91 7.98 -14.89 2.87
CA GLY A 91 9.07 -14.29 3.65
C GLY A 91 8.78 -14.07 5.13
N TYR A 92 7.63 -14.51 5.65
CA TYR A 92 7.43 -14.56 7.11
C TYR A 92 8.50 -15.42 7.77
N GLU A 93 8.92 -14.98 8.93
CA GLU A 93 9.81 -15.68 9.82
C GLU A 93 9.03 -16.15 11.05
N LEU A 94 9.53 -17.18 11.72
CA LEU A 94 8.89 -17.72 12.92
C LEU A 94 8.56 -16.62 13.95
N ASN A 95 9.49 -15.68 14.12
CA ASN A 95 9.39 -14.54 15.01
C ASN A 95 8.22 -13.59 14.67
N ASP A 96 7.79 -13.51 13.40
CA ASP A 96 6.64 -12.70 13.01
C ASP A 96 5.34 -13.26 13.61
N PHE A 97 5.22 -14.59 13.73
CA PHE A 97 4.10 -15.25 14.38
C PHE A 97 4.19 -15.14 15.91
N GLU A 98 5.38 -15.35 16.48
CA GLU A 98 5.57 -15.41 17.93
C GLU A 98 5.42 -14.05 18.63
N LYS A 99 5.80 -12.96 17.96
CA LYS A 99 5.71 -11.60 18.53
C LYS A 99 4.30 -11.06 18.59
N ASP A 100 3.43 -11.45 17.65
CA ASP A 100 2.06 -10.95 17.64
C ASP A 100 1.13 -11.92 18.36
N SER A 101 0.66 -11.49 19.52
CA SER A 101 -0.30 -12.21 20.36
C SER A 101 -1.55 -12.71 19.61
N VAL A 102 -1.91 -12.13 18.47
CA VAL A 102 -3.06 -12.59 17.66
C VAL A 102 -2.88 -14.01 17.12
N PHE A 103 -1.64 -14.49 16.95
CA PHE A 103 -1.36 -15.86 16.52
C PHE A 103 -1.37 -16.88 17.66
N THR A 104 -1.51 -16.44 18.92
CA THR A 104 -1.51 -17.32 20.10
C THR A 104 -2.46 -18.52 19.99
N PRO A 105 -3.71 -18.38 19.48
CA PRO A 105 -4.60 -19.54 19.33
C PRO A 105 -4.03 -20.60 18.38
N LEU A 106 -3.43 -20.18 17.27
CA LEU A 106 -2.73 -21.09 16.35
C LEU A 106 -1.54 -21.72 17.06
N ILE A 107 -0.64 -20.92 17.65
CA ILE A 107 0.59 -21.36 18.32
C ILE A 107 0.33 -22.41 19.41
N ARG A 108 -0.77 -22.29 20.16
CA ARG A 108 -1.14 -23.23 21.23
C ARG A 108 -1.83 -24.51 20.73
N SER A 109 -2.17 -24.58 19.44
CA SER A 109 -2.90 -25.70 18.85
C SER A 109 -1.97 -26.82 18.37
N GLN A 110 -2.56 -27.98 18.05
CA GLN A 110 -1.83 -29.07 17.39
C GLN A 110 -1.35 -28.71 15.98
N HIS A 111 -2.05 -27.80 15.30
CA HIS A 111 -1.72 -27.32 13.95
C HIS A 111 -0.39 -26.59 13.93
N TRP A 112 -0.04 -25.89 15.01
CA TRP A 112 1.28 -25.28 15.13
C TRP A 112 2.41 -26.30 15.15
N LYS A 113 2.21 -27.46 15.81
CA LYS A 113 3.23 -28.52 15.81
C LYS A 113 3.48 -29.05 14.40
N ALA A 114 2.42 -29.22 13.60
CA ALA A 114 2.52 -29.62 12.21
C ALA A 114 3.23 -28.55 11.36
N PHE A 115 2.82 -27.28 11.49
CA PHE A 115 3.50 -26.14 10.87
C PHE A 115 5.02 -26.08 11.20
N ILE A 116 5.41 -26.25 12.48
CA ILE A 116 6.81 -26.24 12.90
C ILE A 116 7.61 -27.36 12.22
N ASN A 117 7.03 -28.55 12.05
CA ASN A 117 7.67 -29.65 11.33
C ASN A 117 7.90 -29.31 9.85
N SER A 118 7.02 -28.51 9.25
CA SER A 118 7.16 -28.01 7.86
C SER A 118 8.11 -26.82 7.72
N TYR A 119 8.28 -26.02 8.78
CA TYR A 119 8.85 -24.67 8.72
C TYR A 119 10.23 -24.61 8.05
N THR A 120 11.19 -25.43 8.47
CA THR A 120 12.55 -25.42 7.91
C THR A 120 12.55 -25.66 6.40
N ARG A 121 11.75 -26.62 5.92
CA ARG A 121 11.60 -26.91 4.49
C ARG A 121 10.97 -25.73 3.74
N LEU A 122 9.91 -25.14 4.28
CA LEU A 122 9.25 -23.98 3.68
C LEU A 122 10.17 -22.76 3.63
N ARG A 123 10.94 -22.52 4.70
CA ARG A 123 11.87 -21.41 4.77
C ARG A 123 13.00 -21.57 3.77
N ASN A 124 13.55 -22.78 3.63
CA ASN A 124 14.53 -23.09 2.59
C ASN A 124 13.98 -22.81 1.20
N LYS A 125 12.75 -23.26 0.91
CA LYS A 125 12.07 -22.99 -0.36
C LYS A 125 11.93 -21.48 -0.62
N TYR A 126 11.57 -20.68 0.38
CA TYR A 126 11.56 -19.23 0.22
C TYR A 126 12.97 -18.68 -0.07
N THR A 127 13.98 -19.06 0.72
CA THR A 127 15.34 -18.53 0.54
C THR A 127 15.95 -18.89 -0.82
N GLU A 128 15.62 -20.06 -1.38
CA GLU A 128 16.03 -20.47 -2.72
C GLU A 128 15.45 -19.59 -3.83
N THR A 129 14.30 -18.95 -3.60
CA THR A 129 13.71 -17.98 -4.54
C THR A 129 14.46 -16.64 -4.53
N LEU A 130 15.29 -16.38 -3.51
CA LEU A 130 16.02 -15.13 -3.39
C LEU A 130 17.26 -15.19 -4.27
N ASN A 131 17.41 -14.23 -5.19
CA ASN A 131 18.60 -14.08 -6.01
C ASN A 131 19.59 -13.10 -5.35
N PRO A 132 20.71 -13.56 -4.74
CA PRO A 132 21.61 -12.68 -4.00
C PRO A 132 22.27 -11.60 -4.88
N HIS A 133 22.56 -11.92 -6.14
CA HIS A 133 23.15 -10.98 -7.09
C HIS A 133 22.20 -9.82 -7.41
N PHE A 134 20.94 -10.14 -7.71
CA PHE A 134 19.90 -9.12 -7.92
C PHE A 134 19.74 -8.24 -6.68
N ARG A 135 19.65 -8.85 -5.49
CA ARG A 135 19.47 -8.11 -4.23
C ARG A 135 20.63 -7.16 -3.95
N ASN A 136 21.87 -7.63 -4.10
CA ASN A 136 23.07 -6.82 -3.92
C ASN A 136 23.10 -5.67 -4.93
N LYS A 137 22.76 -5.93 -6.19
CA LYS A 137 22.71 -4.90 -7.23
C LYS A 137 21.71 -3.79 -6.89
N ILE A 138 20.48 -4.14 -6.51
CA ILE A 138 19.47 -3.13 -6.09
C ILE A 138 19.93 -2.37 -4.85
N TYR A 139 20.59 -3.05 -3.90
CA TYR A 139 21.12 -2.40 -2.71
C TYR A 139 22.22 -1.39 -3.03
N GLU A 140 23.20 -1.73 -3.87
CA GLU A 140 24.24 -0.82 -4.34
C GLU A 140 23.65 0.39 -5.07
N MET A 141 22.67 0.15 -5.94
CA MET A 141 21.97 1.22 -6.66
C MET A 141 21.27 2.17 -5.70
N PHE A 142 20.58 1.63 -4.69
CA PHE A 142 19.93 2.38 -3.63
C PHE A 142 20.92 3.21 -2.81
N LEU A 143 22.07 2.66 -2.42
CA LEU A 143 23.09 3.41 -1.68
C LEU A 143 23.62 4.61 -2.47
N LYS A 144 23.89 4.42 -3.77
CA LYS A 144 24.34 5.51 -4.65
C LYS A 144 23.26 6.57 -4.89
N ASP A 145 22.01 6.15 -5.02
CA ASP A 145 20.85 7.04 -5.11
C ASP A 145 20.67 7.89 -3.83
N GLN A 146 20.65 7.24 -2.67
CA GLN A 146 20.48 7.95 -1.38
C GLN A 146 21.67 8.82 -1.02
N GLY A 147 22.88 8.44 -1.43
CA GLY A 147 24.09 9.25 -1.24
C GLY A 147 24.02 10.63 -1.90
N VAL A 148 23.15 10.83 -2.90
CA VAL A 148 22.93 12.12 -3.56
C VAL A 148 21.56 12.73 -3.29
N ALA A 149 20.66 12.02 -2.60
CA ALA A 149 19.29 12.47 -2.33
C ALA A 149 19.23 13.78 -1.49
N LEU A 150 20.26 14.04 -0.68
CA LEU A 150 20.39 15.27 0.12
C LEU A 150 21.31 16.33 -0.51
N SER A 151 21.82 16.08 -1.72
CA SER A 151 22.70 17.02 -2.42
C SER A 151 21.95 18.29 -2.80
N LYS A 152 22.55 19.46 -2.52
CA LYS A 152 22.04 20.74 -3.03
C LYS A 152 22.28 20.93 -4.53
N LYS A 153 23.05 20.05 -5.18
CA LYS A 153 23.35 20.09 -6.61
C LYS A 153 22.31 19.29 -7.39
N ILE A 154 21.18 19.92 -7.73
CA ILE A 154 20.03 19.26 -8.37
C ILE A 154 20.39 18.53 -9.68
N CYS A 155 21.16 19.17 -10.57
CA CYS A 155 21.64 18.55 -11.81
C CYS A 155 22.41 17.24 -11.57
N PHE A 156 23.28 17.23 -10.54
CA PHE A 156 24.07 16.05 -10.21
C PHE A 156 23.16 14.94 -9.67
N GLN A 157 22.26 15.27 -8.75
CA GLN A 157 21.26 14.35 -8.22
C GLN A 157 20.42 13.72 -9.35
N ASP A 158 19.87 14.55 -10.24
CA ASP A 158 19.01 14.12 -11.32
C ASP A 158 19.74 13.22 -12.33
N SER A 159 21.00 13.53 -12.62
CA SER A 159 21.83 12.65 -13.45
C SER A 159 21.95 11.25 -12.86
N ILE A 160 22.11 11.15 -11.54
CA ILE A 160 22.21 9.85 -10.87
C ILE A 160 20.87 9.14 -10.91
N PHE A 161 19.76 9.80 -10.63
CA PHE A 161 18.42 9.20 -10.72
C PHE A 161 18.13 8.67 -12.13
N TYR A 162 18.47 9.43 -13.17
CA TYR A 162 18.32 9.00 -14.56
C TYR A 162 19.17 7.76 -14.89
N TYR A 163 20.47 7.79 -14.62
CA TYR A 163 21.35 6.66 -14.96
C TYR A 163 21.09 5.42 -14.11
N GLN A 164 20.60 5.58 -12.88
CA GLN A 164 20.13 4.45 -12.07
C GLN A 164 18.86 3.83 -12.66
N ALA A 165 17.96 4.62 -13.25
CA ALA A 165 16.78 4.08 -13.93
C ALA A 165 17.14 3.28 -15.19
N VAL A 166 18.12 3.76 -15.97
CA VAL A 166 18.67 3.02 -17.12
C VAL A 166 19.24 1.68 -16.67
N GLU A 167 20.00 1.67 -15.58
CA GLU A 167 20.55 0.43 -15.03
C GLU A 167 19.45 -0.47 -14.46
N LEU A 168 18.43 0.10 -13.81
CA LEU A 168 17.32 -0.65 -13.23
C LEU A 168 16.52 -1.39 -14.29
N GLU A 169 16.27 -0.75 -15.44
CA GLU A 169 15.62 -1.38 -16.58
C GLU A 169 16.42 -2.60 -17.09
N LYS A 170 17.76 -2.50 -17.16
CA LYS A 170 18.62 -3.64 -17.55
C LYS A 170 18.53 -4.76 -16.52
N VAL A 171 18.55 -4.42 -15.23
CA VAL A 171 18.40 -5.39 -14.14
C VAL A 171 17.05 -6.10 -14.24
N PHE A 172 15.95 -5.38 -14.49
CA PHE A 172 14.64 -6.00 -14.71
C PHE A 172 14.57 -6.83 -15.98
N SER A 173 15.27 -6.43 -17.05
CA SER A 173 15.34 -7.21 -18.29
C SER A 173 16.11 -8.51 -18.10
N GLN A 174 17.15 -8.49 -17.26
CA GLN A 174 17.98 -9.66 -16.97
C GLN A 174 17.33 -10.63 -15.98
N TYR A 175 16.71 -10.12 -14.92
CA TYR A 175 16.23 -10.93 -13.79
C TYR A 175 14.70 -11.03 -13.69
N GLY A 176 13.96 -10.30 -14.53
CA GLY A 176 12.52 -10.13 -14.39
C GLY A 176 12.15 -9.11 -13.31
N PHE A 177 10.84 -8.86 -13.17
CA PHE A 177 10.32 -8.03 -12.08
C PHE A 177 10.33 -8.84 -10.78
N PRO A 178 10.89 -8.33 -9.67
CA PRO A 178 11.14 -9.15 -8.49
C PRO A 178 9.88 -9.37 -7.66
N GLY A 179 9.82 -10.53 -7.00
CA GLY A 179 8.78 -10.85 -6.01
C GLY A 179 8.88 -10.06 -4.70
N CYS A 180 9.90 -9.22 -4.51
CA CYS A 180 10.05 -8.47 -3.25
C CYS A 180 8.88 -7.52 -2.97
N MET A 181 8.10 -7.13 -3.99
CA MET A 181 6.91 -6.29 -3.82
C MET A 181 5.66 -7.04 -3.34
N ILE A 182 5.61 -8.36 -3.52
CA ILE A 182 4.52 -9.22 -3.01
C ILE A 182 4.90 -9.88 -1.68
N ASN A 183 6.18 -9.99 -1.38
CA ASN A 183 6.73 -10.64 -0.18
C ASN A 183 6.96 -9.64 0.95
N LYS A 184 7.04 -10.15 2.19
CA LYS A 184 7.54 -9.41 3.35
C LYS A 184 9.07 -9.28 3.22
N ASP A 185 9.50 -8.29 2.44
CA ASP A 185 10.89 -8.13 2.06
C ASP A 185 11.35 -6.68 2.12
N THR A 186 12.43 -6.41 2.84
CA THR A 186 12.98 -5.05 3.03
C THR A 186 13.56 -4.43 1.75
N LEU A 187 13.73 -5.22 0.68
CA LEU A 187 14.16 -4.70 -0.63
C LEU A 187 13.06 -3.90 -1.33
N ASN A 188 11.78 -4.14 -0.98
CA ASN A 188 10.64 -3.45 -1.59
C ASN A 188 10.74 -1.93 -1.49
N THR A 189 11.13 -1.42 -0.32
CA THR A 189 11.20 0.00 -0.01
C THR A 189 12.34 0.66 -0.77
N LYS A 190 13.48 -0.03 -0.89
CA LYS A 190 14.66 0.44 -1.65
C LYS A 190 14.33 0.56 -3.13
N MET A 191 13.69 -0.47 -3.68
CA MET A 191 13.27 -0.46 -5.08
C MET A 191 12.17 0.57 -5.34
N HIS A 192 11.19 0.71 -4.44
CA HIS A 192 10.18 1.76 -4.50
C HIS A 192 10.82 3.15 -4.58
N ILE A 193 11.82 3.44 -3.73
CA ILE A 193 12.51 4.73 -3.72
C ILE A 193 13.24 5.01 -5.04
N LEU A 194 13.98 4.03 -5.58
CA LEU A 194 14.66 4.16 -6.88
C LEU A 194 13.69 4.52 -8.02
N ILE A 195 12.58 3.77 -8.10
CA ILE A 195 11.55 3.99 -9.13
C ILE A 195 10.89 5.37 -8.92
N ARG A 196 10.56 5.71 -7.68
CA ARG A 196 9.93 6.96 -7.29
C ARG A 196 10.77 8.18 -7.67
N HIS A 197 12.08 8.16 -7.42
CA HIS A 197 12.97 9.28 -7.77
C HIS A 197 13.05 9.51 -9.28
N TYR A 198 13.13 8.44 -10.07
CA TYR A 198 13.11 8.54 -11.53
C TYR A 198 11.79 9.15 -12.04
N PHE A 199 10.63 8.66 -11.59
CA PHE A 199 9.36 9.25 -12.01
C PHE A 199 9.19 10.67 -11.49
N GLY A 200 9.71 10.99 -10.31
CA GLY A 200 9.83 12.37 -9.82
C GLY A 200 10.57 13.28 -10.79
N LEU A 201 11.72 12.84 -11.29
CA LEU A 201 12.47 13.55 -12.32
C LEU A 201 11.66 13.71 -13.62
N VAL A 202 11.03 12.63 -14.11
CA VAL A 202 10.17 12.66 -15.31
C VAL A 202 9.03 13.67 -15.16
N ASN A 203 8.37 13.69 -14.00
CA ASN A 203 7.22 14.57 -13.75
C ASN A 203 7.63 16.04 -13.63
N ARG A 204 8.79 16.33 -13.03
CA ARG A 204 9.37 17.69 -13.04
C ARG A 204 9.73 18.13 -14.46
N ALA A 205 10.35 17.26 -15.26
CA ALA A 205 10.68 17.55 -16.66
C ALA A 205 9.44 17.86 -17.50
N LYS A 206 8.34 17.11 -17.31
CA LYS A 206 7.04 17.38 -17.96
C LYS A 206 6.45 18.71 -17.52
N SER A 207 6.58 19.06 -16.24
CA SER A 207 5.98 20.27 -15.67
C SER A 207 6.81 21.54 -15.93
N ASN A 208 8.11 21.40 -16.26
CA ASN A 208 9.02 22.50 -16.51
C ASN A 208 9.93 22.18 -17.70
N SER A 209 9.47 22.53 -18.91
CA SER A 209 10.24 22.30 -20.15
C SER A 209 11.55 23.09 -20.22
N GLU A 210 11.69 24.20 -19.47
CA GLU A 210 12.93 24.98 -19.43
C GLU A 210 14.06 24.22 -18.74
N MET A 211 13.74 23.36 -17.76
CA MET A 211 14.71 22.48 -17.09
C MET A 211 15.51 21.67 -18.12
N LEU A 212 14.84 21.17 -19.17
CA LEU A 212 15.47 20.36 -20.21
C LEU A 212 16.49 21.11 -21.07
N LYS A 213 16.55 22.45 -21.00
CA LYS A 213 17.54 23.25 -21.74
C LYS A 213 18.90 23.31 -21.03
N GLU A 214 18.95 23.03 -19.73
CA GLU A 214 20.21 23.02 -18.97
C GLU A 214 21.14 21.91 -19.46
N SER A 215 22.45 22.17 -19.42
CA SER A 215 23.47 21.28 -19.98
C SER A 215 23.42 19.87 -19.40
N CYS A 216 23.04 19.73 -18.12
CA CYS A 216 23.01 18.46 -17.42
C CYS A 216 21.90 17.51 -17.91
N TYR A 217 20.82 18.01 -18.52
CA TYR A 217 19.71 17.19 -19.03
C TYR A 217 19.83 16.86 -20.52
N ARG A 218 20.73 17.51 -21.27
CA ARG A 218 20.84 17.34 -22.74
C ARG A 218 21.10 15.90 -23.18
N SER A 219 21.76 15.10 -22.36
CA SER A 219 22.04 13.68 -22.65
C SER A 219 20.95 12.72 -22.15
N MET A 220 19.91 13.22 -21.47
CA MET A 220 18.83 12.41 -20.92
C MET A 220 17.72 12.26 -21.95
N ASP A 221 17.39 11.02 -22.27
CA ASP A 221 16.32 10.67 -23.20
C ASP A 221 15.32 9.77 -22.46
N PHE A 222 14.33 10.40 -21.83
CA PHE A 222 13.33 9.70 -21.02
C PHE A 222 12.50 8.69 -21.82
N ASN A 223 12.43 8.84 -23.15
CA ASN A 223 11.67 7.92 -24.02
C ASN A 223 12.41 6.61 -24.29
N LYS A 224 13.72 6.54 -24.01
CA LYS A 224 14.53 5.32 -24.16
C LYS A 224 14.47 4.37 -22.97
N ILE A 225 13.85 4.81 -21.87
CA ILE A 225 13.75 4.01 -20.64
C ILE A 225 12.33 3.46 -20.55
N ASN A 226 12.17 2.15 -20.66
CA ASN A 226 10.87 1.49 -20.68
C ASN A 226 10.32 1.16 -19.27
N LEU A 227 10.81 1.85 -18.24
CA LEU A 227 10.48 1.53 -16.85
C LEU A 227 8.96 1.66 -16.60
N LYS A 228 8.28 2.64 -17.21
CA LYS A 228 6.82 2.79 -17.09
C LYS A 228 6.05 1.55 -17.55
N GLN A 229 6.41 0.97 -18.69
CA GLN A 229 5.75 -0.24 -19.18
C GLN A 229 6.02 -1.42 -18.25
N ILE A 230 7.24 -1.54 -17.71
CA ILE A 230 7.59 -2.60 -16.75
C ILE A 230 6.73 -2.47 -15.48
N ILE A 231 6.59 -1.26 -14.93
CA ILE A 231 5.78 -0.99 -13.73
C ILE A 231 4.28 -1.22 -14.00
N ASP A 232 3.77 -0.79 -15.16
CA ASP A 232 2.38 -1.05 -15.58
C ASP A 232 2.12 -2.56 -15.67
N ASN A 233 3.01 -3.30 -16.31
CA ASN A 233 2.91 -4.76 -16.39
C ASN A 233 2.98 -5.41 -15.01
N GLY A 234 3.82 -4.89 -14.11
CA GLY A 234 3.90 -5.36 -12.72
C GLY A 234 2.57 -5.19 -11.98
N LEU A 235 1.91 -4.04 -12.13
CA LEU A 235 0.57 -3.82 -11.58
C LEU A 235 -0.45 -4.81 -12.16
N TYR A 236 -0.58 -4.91 -13.49
CA TYR A 236 -1.61 -5.77 -14.09
C TYR A 236 -1.39 -7.27 -13.86
N LYS A 237 -0.15 -7.69 -13.57
CA LYS A 237 0.22 -9.07 -13.23
C LYS A 237 0.20 -9.37 -11.72
N GLY A 238 -0.25 -8.44 -10.88
CA GLY A 238 -0.36 -8.68 -9.44
C GLY A 238 0.96 -8.66 -8.70
N LEU A 239 1.95 -7.94 -9.20
CA LEU A 239 3.28 -7.80 -8.59
C LEU A 239 3.46 -6.48 -7.84
N ILE A 240 2.55 -5.52 -8.01
CA ILE A 240 2.58 -4.20 -7.37
C ILE A 240 1.19 -3.87 -6.84
N LEU A 241 1.09 -3.39 -5.61
CA LEU A 241 -0.19 -2.87 -5.09
C LEU A 241 -0.55 -1.53 -5.77
N PRO A 242 -1.82 -1.23 -6.03
CA PRO A 242 -2.24 0.03 -6.65
C PRO A 242 -1.73 1.27 -5.91
N GLN A 243 -1.71 1.25 -4.57
CA GLN A 243 -1.20 2.37 -3.76
C GLN A 243 0.32 2.55 -3.93
N THR A 244 1.07 1.44 -3.94
CA THR A 244 2.52 1.44 -4.21
C THR A 244 2.83 1.95 -5.61
N TYR A 245 2.04 1.53 -6.60
CA TYR A 245 2.13 2.00 -7.97
C TYR A 245 1.96 3.53 -8.06
N VAL A 246 0.92 4.09 -7.44
CA VAL A 246 0.72 5.55 -7.39
C VAL A 246 1.91 6.24 -6.70
N GLY A 247 2.34 5.74 -5.54
CA GLY A 247 3.48 6.30 -4.80
C GLY A 247 4.79 6.33 -5.61
N MET A 248 4.96 5.39 -6.53
CA MET A 248 6.06 5.38 -7.50
C MET A 248 5.88 6.41 -8.60
N ILE A 249 4.78 6.33 -9.36
CA ILE A 249 4.67 7.03 -10.65
C ILE A 249 4.18 8.47 -10.56
N SER A 250 3.46 8.83 -9.50
CA SER A 250 2.89 10.18 -9.33
C SER A 250 3.74 11.07 -8.43
N HIS A 251 4.95 10.64 -8.07
CA HIS A 251 5.82 11.46 -7.25
C HIS A 251 6.16 12.76 -7.96
N TRP A 252 5.95 13.90 -7.28
CA TRP A 252 6.11 15.24 -7.84
C TRP A 252 5.33 15.49 -9.14
N ASP A 253 4.22 14.77 -9.35
CA ASP A 253 3.29 15.04 -10.44
C ASP A 253 2.25 16.08 -10.02
N ASN A 254 2.44 17.32 -10.49
CA ASN A 254 1.53 18.43 -10.20
C ASN A 254 0.13 18.24 -10.83
N SER A 255 -0.02 17.37 -11.84
CA SER A 255 -1.33 17.08 -12.41
C SER A 255 -2.20 16.22 -11.49
N ASN A 256 -1.56 15.55 -10.52
CA ASN A 256 -2.17 14.65 -9.55
C ASN A 256 -3.21 13.70 -10.19
N PRO A 257 -2.77 12.78 -11.07
CA PRO A 257 -3.67 12.00 -11.91
C PRO A 257 -4.58 11.04 -11.14
N TYR A 258 -4.25 10.76 -9.87
CA TYR A 258 -5.01 9.87 -8.98
C TYR A 258 -5.67 10.60 -7.80
N GLY A 259 -5.46 11.92 -7.69
CA GLY A 259 -6.02 12.82 -6.69
C GLY A 259 -5.46 12.61 -5.28
N ASP A 260 -5.32 13.72 -4.56
CA ASP A 260 -4.97 13.74 -3.15
C ASP A 260 -6.22 13.46 -2.33
N LEU A 261 -6.09 12.48 -1.44
CA LEU A 261 -7.12 12.20 -0.45
C LEU A 261 -7.11 13.30 0.60
N CYS A 262 -8.29 13.80 0.93
CA CYS A 262 -8.53 14.75 2.00
C CYS A 262 -9.63 14.24 2.92
N VAL A 263 -9.57 14.61 4.19
CA VAL A 263 -10.62 14.32 5.17
C VAL A 263 -11.33 15.60 5.55
N LYS A 264 -12.66 15.62 5.39
CA LYS A 264 -13.53 16.63 5.99
C LYS A 264 -13.98 16.11 7.34
N VAL A 265 -13.69 16.85 8.40
CA VAL A 265 -14.21 16.65 9.75
C VAL A 265 -15.30 17.70 9.98
N ASP A 266 -16.55 17.28 9.97
CA ASP A 266 -17.71 18.16 10.10
C ASP A 266 -18.22 18.16 11.54
N PHE A 267 -17.90 19.21 12.31
CA PHE A 267 -18.30 19.29 13.70
C PHE A 267 -19.81 19.58 13.86
N ASP A 268 -20.45 20.22 12.89
CA ASP A 268 -21.89 20.49 12.97
C ASP A 268 -22.69 19.20 12.77
N GLN A 269 -22.23 18.33 11.87
CA GLN A 269 -22.88 17.04 11.57
C GLN A 269 -22.28 15.85 12.33
N GLU A 270 -21.20 16.05 13.07
CA GLU A 270 -20.41 15.01 13.75
C GLU A 270 -20.03 13.84 12.81
N LYS A 271 -19.49 14.19 11.64
CA LYS A 271 -19.18 13.23 10.60
C LYS A 271 -17.81 13.47 9.98
N THR A 272 -17.07 12.40 9.73
CA THR A 272 -15.87 12.42 8.90
C THR A 272 -16.19 11.94 7.48
N THR A 273 -15.57 12.55 6.46
CA THR A 273 -15.80 12.16 5.06
C THR A 273 -14.51 12.27 4.27
N LEU A 274 -14.17 11.21 3.54
CA LEU A 274 -13.07 11.19 2.60
C LEU A 274 -13.50 11.82 1.29
N PHE A 275 -12.68 12.70 0.72
CA PHE A 275 -12.95 13.32 -0.57
C PHE A 275 -11.66 13.62 -1.33
N LEU A 276 -11.81 14.02 -2.60
CA LEU A 276 -10.71 14.54 -3.40
C LEU A 276 -10.81 16.07 -3.41
N ASN A 277 -9.74 16.78 -3.06
CA ASN A 277 -9.71 18.25 -3.10
C ASN A 277 -9.55 18.76 -4.55
N LEU A 278 -10.59 18.55 -5.35
CA LEU A 278 -10.65 18.85 -6.78
C LEU A 278 -12.06 19.36 -7.13
N SER A 279 -12.19 20.06 -8.27
CA SER A 279 -13.51 20.43 -8.79
C SER A 279 -14.31 19.19 -9.20
N PRO A 280 -15.66 19.24 -9.16
CA PRO A 280 -16.51 18.11 -9.54
C PRO A 280 -16.20 17.51 -10.91
N GLU A 281 -15.84 18.34 -11.89
CA GLU A 281 -15.50 17.88 -13.25
C GLU A 281 -14.23 17.03 -13.26
N LYS A 282 -13.23 17.40 -12.44
CA LYS A 282 -11.95 16.68 -12.33
C LYS A 282 -12.08 15.39 -11.52
N ILE A 283 -13.00 15.31 -10.57
CA ILE A 283 -13.25 14.11 -9.76
C ILE A 283 -13.58 12.90 -10.65
N ASN A 284 -14.41 13.08 -11.68
CA ASN A 284 -14.76 11.98 -12.59
C ASN A 284 -13.56 11.45 -13.38
N ALA A 285 -12.71 12.35 -13.90
CA ALA A 285 -11.49 11.97 -14.61
C ALA A 285 -10.50 11.24 -13.69
N VAL A 286 -10.28 11.76 -12.49
CA VAL A 286 -9.41 11.12 -11.50
C VAL A 286 -9.94 9.76 -11.08
N ASN A 287 -11.24 9.63 -10.79
CA ASN A 287 -11.84 8.35 -10.45
C ASN A 287 -11.76 7.32 -11.58
N LYS A 288 -11.82 7.76 -12.85
CA LYS A 288 -11.55 6.89 -14.00
C LYS A 288 -10.12 6.34 -13.96
N ASN A 289 -9.14 7.19 -13.69
CA ASN A 289 -7.73 6.78 -13.57
C ASN A 289 -7.52 5.82 -12.39
N ARG A 290 -8.11 6.12 -11.23
CA ARG A 290 -8.04 5.27 -10.02
C ARG A 290 -8.58 3.86 -10.28
N VAL A 291 -9.77 3.75 -10.86
CA VAL A 291 -10.38 2.45 -11.17
C VAL A 291 -9.57 1.68 -12.20
N ALA A 292 -8.98 2.37 -13.19
CA ALA A 292 -8.15 1.74 -14.21
C ALA A 292 -6.91 1.04 -13.64
N ILE A 293 -6.48 1.40 -12.43
CA ILE A 293 -5.36 0.75 -11.72
C ILE A 293 -5.78 -0.05 -10.49
N GLY A 294 -7.09 -0.22 -10.25
CA GLY A 294 -7.62 -1.06 -9.17
C GLY A 294 -7.78 -0.34 -7.83
N LEU A 295 -7.61 1.00 -7.81
CA LEU A 295 -7.98 1.81 -6.65
C LEU A 295 -9.50 2.02 -6.60
N PRO A 296 -10.10 2.12 -5.40
CA PRO A 296 -11.49 2.48 -5.27
C PRO A 296 -11.74 3.92 -5.75
N LYS A 297 -12.94 4.14 -6.31
CA LYS A 297 -13.47 5.48 -6.54
C LYS A 297 -13.59 6.20 -5.19
N ILE A 298 -13.31 7.50 -5.19
CA ILE A 298 -13.57 8.37 -4.05
C ILE A 298 -14.82 9.18 -4.37
N THR A 299 -15.85 8.98 -3.58
CA THR A 299 -17.11 9.73 -3.65
C THR A 299 -17.43 10.28 -2.27
N PHE A 300 -18.25 11.33 -2.20
CA PHE A 300 -18.73 11.88 -0.93
C PHE A 300 -19.62 10.89 -0.14
N THR A 301 -20.05 9.80 -0.77
CA THR A 301 -20.91 8.77 -0.19
C THR A 301 -20.17 7.48 0.15
N ASN A 302 -18.83 7.47 0.18
CA ASN A 302 -18.04 6.31 0.57
C ASN A 302 -17.51 6.44 2.02
N PRO A 303 -18.36 6.63 3.06
CA PRO A 303 -17.88 6.72 4.44
C PRO A 303 -17.14 5.44 4.86
N ASP A 304 -17.50 4.30 4.25
CA ASP A 304 -16.91 2.99 4.49
C ASP A 304 -15.38 2.95 4.33
N VAL A 305 -14.78 3.83 3.52
CA VAL A 305 -13.32 3.88 3.39
C VAL A 305 -12.66 4.42 4.68
N LEU A 306 -13.32 5.34 5.39
CA LEU A 306 -12.80 5.83 6.68
C LEU A 306 -13.09 4.86 7.83
N ASN A 307 -14.03 3.93 7.67
CA ASN A 307 -14.27 2.85 8.64
C ASN A 307 -13.02 1.97 8.84
N THR A 308 -12.05 2.02 7.93
CA THR A 308 -10.77 1.32 8.07
C THR A 308 -9.72 2.10 8.87
N THR A 309 -10.12 3.22 9.47
CA THR A 309 -9.20 4.20 10.06
C THR A 309 -9.79 4.76 11.35
N TRP A 310 -8.94 5.39 12.18
CA TRP A 310 -9.38 6.06 13.39
C TRP A 310 -10.36 7.23 13.13
N TYR A 311 -10.46 7.74 11.90
CA TYR A 311 -11.46 8.77 11.55
C TYR A 311 -12.91 8.29 11.69
N SER A 312 -13.15 6.97 11.71
CA SER A 312 -14.49 6.42 11.99
C SER A 312 -14.89 6.52 13.45
N GLU A 313 -13.92 6.66 14.35
CA GLU A 313 -14.09 6.85 15.79
C GLU A 313 -13.67 8.27 16.21
N TYR A 314 -13.84 9.26 15.33
CA TYR A 314 -13.37 10.62 15.57
C TYR A 314 -14.05 11.24 16.82
N PRO A 315 -13.28 11.82 17.78
CA PRO A 315 -13.78 12.16 19.11
C PRO A 315 -14.49 13.53 19.14
N PHE A 316 -15.61 13.65 18.42
CA PHE A 316 -16.35 14.92 18.28
C PHE A 316 -16.79 15.49 19.62
N ALA A 317 -17.38 14.66 20.49
CA ALA A 317 -17.94 15.11 21.77
C ALA A 317 -16.85 15.60 22.73
N GLU A 318 -15.76 14.84 22.84
CA GLU A 318 -14.60 15.16 23.68
C GLU A 318 -13.94 16.45 23.20
N ILE A 319 -13.72 16.59 21.90
CA ILE A 319 -13.14 17.81 21.32
C ILE A 319 -14.04 19.00 21.61
N LYS A 320 -15.34 18.95 21.28
CA LYS A 320 -16.27 20.07 21.52
C LYS A 320 -16.28 20.52 22.97
N LYS A 321 -16.37 19.56 23.91
CA LYS A 321 -16.35 19.82 25.36
C LYS A 321 -15.08 20.54 25.78
N MET A 322 -13.93 20.04 25.33
CA MET A 322 -12.62 20.61 25.65
C MET A 322 -12.44 22.02 25.08
N LEU A 323 -12.86 22.27 23.84
CA LEU A 323 -12.76 23.60 23.22
C LEU A 323 -13.62 24.63 23.97
N LEU A 324 -14.86 24.27 24.32
CA LEU A 324 -15.77 25.14 25.08
C LEU A 324 -15.27 25.44 26.51
N ALA A 325 -14.51 24.50 27.11
CA ALA A 325 -13.95 24.64 28.44
C ALA A 325 -12.58 25.35 28.47
N CYS A 326 -11.95 25.62 27.31
CA CYS A 326 -10.60 26.19 27.29
C CYS A 326 -10.58 27.72 27.52
N GLU A 327 -10.46 28.13 28.78
CA GLU A 327 -10.32 29.54 29.18
C GLU A 327 -8.98 30.16 28.72
N ALA A 328 -7.90 29.36 28.66
CA ALA A 328 -6.56 29.81 28.29
C ALA A 328 -6.29 29.84 26.76
N CYS A 329 -7.23 29.37 25.95
CA CYS A 329 -7.10 29.30 24.50
C CYS A 329 -7.50 30.64 23.86
N ILE A 330 -6.50 31.50 23.69
CA ILE A 330 -6.68 32.84 23.10
C ILE A 330 -6.31 32.91 21.61
N THR A 331 -5.69 31.85 21.06
CA THR A 331 -5.27 31.77 19.66
C THR A 331 -5.78 30.49 19.00
N GLU A 332 -5.98 30.51 17.68
CA GLU A 332 -6.35 29.31 16.92
C GLU A 332 -5.33 28.18 17.13
N THR A 333 -4.03 28.47 17.18
CA THR A 333 -2.98 27.46 17.43
C THR A 333 -3.19 26.68 18.73
N LYS A 334 -3.59 27.35 19.82
CA LYS A 334 -3.86 26.66 21.10
C LYS A 334 -5.05 25.71 20.96
N TYR A 335 -6.10 26.12 20.26
CA TYR A 335 -7.25 25.27 19.97
C TYR A 335 -6.87 24.08 19.07
N ILE A 336 -6.07 24.29 18.03
CA ILE A 336 -5.58 23.21 17.16
C ILE A 336 -4.75 22.20 17.94
N ASN A 337 -3.87 22.64 18.85
CA ASN A 337 -3.07 21.72 19.67
C ASN A 337 -3.95 20.83 20.55
N LEU A 338 -5.04 21.38 21.10
CA LEU A 338 -6.02 20.60 21.85
C LEU A 338 -6.68 19.54 20.97
N ILE A 339 -7.15 19.91 19.77
CA ILE A 339 -7.73 18.97 18.80
C ILE A 339 -6.75 17.83 18.50
N VAL A 340 -5.50 18.16 18.15
CA VAL A 340 -4.45 17.18 17.82
C VAL A 340 -4.21 16.21 18.98
N ASN A 341 -4.21 16.68 20.23
CA ASN A 341 -4.04 15.81 21.39
C ASN A 341 -5.16 14.77 21.52
N GLU A 342 -6.42 15.16 21.30
CA GLU A 342 -7.55 14.20 21.33
C GLU A 342 -7.55 13.29 20.10
N GLU A 343 -7.17 13.77 18.92
CA GLU A 343 -6.99 12.94 17.73
C GLU A 343 -5.93 11.86 17.93
N ILE A 344 -4.81 12.18 18.59
CA ILE A 344 -3.76 11.19 18.94
C ILE A 344 -4.35 10.10 19.84
N LYS A 345 -5.11 10.49 20.87
CA LYS A 345 -5.76 9.52 21.78
C LYS A 345 -6.75 8.61 21.03
N ALA A 346 -7.58 9.17 20.15
CA ALA A 346 -8.51 8.39 19.34
C ALA A 346 -7.77 7.44 18.38
N SER A 347 -6.70 7.91 17.72
CA SER A 347 -5.83 7.07 16.91
C SER A 347 -5.22 5.91 17.71
N ASP A 348 -4.70 6.19 18.90
CA ASP A 348 -4.09 5.17 19.76
C ASP A 348 -5.13 4.17 20.29
N HIS A 349 -6.34 4.65 20.62
CA HIS A 349 -7.47 3.79 20.98
C HIS A 349 -7.87 2.85 19.85
N PHE A 350 -8.02 3.38 18.63
CA PHE A 350 -8.36 2.60 17.45
C PHE A 350 -7.31 1.51 17.18
N LYS A 351 -6.01 1.85 17.28
CA LYS A 351 -4.90 0.88 17.14
C LYS A 351 -4.92 -0.21 18.22
N ALA A 352 -5.43 0.11 19.41
CA ALA A 352 -5.56 -0.83 20.51
C ALA A 352 -6.82 -1.71 20.41
N ASN A 353 -7.73 -1.48 19.44
CA ASN A 353 -8.96 -2.22 19.30
C ASN A 353 -8.68 -3.74 19.13
N PRO A 354 -9.07 -4.60 20.09
CA PRO A 354 -8.71 -6.02 20.07
C PRO A 354 -9.31 -6.77 18.87
N LYS A 355 -10.41 -6.26 18.30
CA LYS A 355 -11.03 -6.87 17.12
C LYS A 355 -10.18 -6.65 15.87
N LEU A 356 -9.61 -5.45 15.70
CA LEU A 356 -8.74 -5.09 14.57
C LEU A 356 -7.25 -5.37 14.81
N LYS A 357 -6.87 -5.67 16.05
CA LYS A 357 -5.48 -5.97 16.42
C LYS A 357 -4.89 -7.04 15.49
N GLY A 358 -3.70 -6.73 14.98
CA GLY A 358 -2.88 -7.57 14.13
C GLY A 358 -3.15 -7.43 12.63
N PHE A 359 -4.31 -6.94 12.19
CA PHE A 359 -4.56 -6.80 10.75
C PHE A 359 -3.67 -5.72 10.11
N ILE A 360 -3.22 -5.97 8.88
CA ILE A 360 -2.47 -5.05 8.04
C ILE A 360 -3.44 -4.40 7.06
N LEU A 361 -4.18 -3.39 7.54
CA LEU A 361 -5.19 -2.65 6.76
C LEU A 361 -4.57 -1.38 6.14
N PRO A 362 -5.19 -0.80 5.09
CA PRO A 362 -4.75 0.47 4.53
C PRO A 362 -4.73 1.57 5.60
N ASP A 363 -3.54 2.12 5.86
CA ASP A 363 -3.38 3.23 6.79
C ASP A 363 -3.59 4.57 6.08
N LEU A 364 -4.77 5.15 6.24
CA LEU A 364 -5.09 6.50 5.77
C LEU A 364 -4.98 7.54 6.91
N SER A 365 -4.38 7.20 8.05
CA SER A 365 -4.20 8.14 9.16
C SER A 365 -3.30 9.32 8.78
N GLY A 366 -2.35 9.11 7.87
CA GLY A 366 -1.40 10.11 7.37
C GLY A 366 -1.94 11.07 6.30
N ILE A 367 -3.27 11.18 6.13
CA ILE A 367 -3.84 12.17 5.21
C ILE A 367 -3.52 13.58 5.74
N ASN A 368 -2.64 14.29 5.03
CA ASN A 368 -2.19 15.64 5.40
C ASN A 368 -3.23 16.72 5.12
N CYS A 369 -4.16 16.44 4.22
CA CYS A 369 -5.19 17.38 3.79
C CYS A 369 -6.45 17.23 4.64
N LYS A 370 -6.63 18.08 5.65
CA LYS A 370 -7.74 18.01 6.60
C LYS A 370 -8.52 19.32 6.64
N PHE A 371 -9.84 19.24 6.50
CA PHE A 371 -10.75 20.39 6.56
C PHE A 371 -11.65 20.26 7.79
N LEU A 372 -11.60 21.24 8.69
CA LEU A 372 -12.41 21.28 9.90
C LEU A 372 -13.61 22.21 9.68
N ASN A 373 -14.78 21.65 9.40
CA ASN A 373 -16.02 22.41 9.21
C ASN A 373 -16.74 22.64 10.54
N GLY A 374 -17.32 23.82 10.74
CA GLY A 374 -18.07 24.18 11.97
C GLY A 374 -17.22 24.39 13.23
N ILE A 375 -15.91 24.13 13.18
CA ILE A 375 -15.06 24.12 14.37
C ILE A 375 -14.95 25.48 15.08
N LYS A 376 -15.01 26.58 14.32
CA LYS A 376 -14.91 27.95 14.86
C LYS A 376 -16.07 28.31 15.80
N ASN A 377 -17.21 27.64 15.68
CA ASN A 377 -18.35 27.82 16.60
C ASN A 377 -18.01 27.44 18.05
N TYR A 378 -16.92 26.68 18.25
CA TYR A 378 -16.47 26.22 19.56
C TYR A 378 -15.27 27.01 20.11
N PHE A 379 -14.77 28.02 19.38
CA PHE A 379 -13.61 28.83 19.79
C PHE A 379 -14.05 30.04 20.63
N LYS A 380 -14.57 29.78 21.83
CA LYS A 380 -15.21 30.79 22.71
C LYS A 380 -14.38 32.05 22.99
N ASN A 381 -13.05 31.92 23.08
CA ASN A 381 -12.14 33.00 23.50
C ASN A 381 -11.15 33.41 22.38
N ALA A 382 -11.32 32.90 21.16
CA ALA A 382 -10.44 33.27 20.07
C ALA A 382 -10.67 34.75 19.70
N LYS A 383 -9.62 35.56 19.82
CA LYS A 383 -9.64 36.91 19.24
C LYS A 383 -9.56 36.77 17.73
N SER A 384 -10.38 37.53 17.00
CA SER A 384 -10.18 37.70 15.56
C SER A 384 -8.79 38.30 15.37
N VAL A 385 -7.91 37.55 14.71
CA VAL A 385 -6.68 38.13 14.18
C VAL A 385 -7.13 38.96 12.98
N GLU A 386 -7.17 40.29 13.15
CA GLU A 386 -7.35 41.22 12.04
C GLU A 386 -6.17 41.16 11.07
#